data_AF-A0AA89Q8B4-F1
#
_entry.id   AF-A0AA89Q8B4-F1
#
_cell.length_a   1.000
_cell.length_b   1.000
_cell.length_c   1.000
_cell.angle_alpha   90.00
_cell.angle_beta   90.00
_cell.angle_gamma   90.00
#
_symmetry.space_group_name_H-M   'P 1'
#
loop_
_entity.id
_entity.type
_entity.pdbx_description
1 polymer ?
#
loop_
_entity_poly.entity_id
_entity_poly.type
_entity_poly.pdbx_seq_one_letter_code
_entity_poly.pdbx_strand_id
1 'polypeptide(L)'
;MTNTKVRTAALITPVGREAQDEARALAADGRTGKAVRRLRRGSWLKRGPAREAVELLAEGQALPTSKAEGLAALRRLDAELVAELTALLDDGQQITAVKLLRERTGVDLAGGYHLVLELGGRPAAD
;
A
#
# COMPACT_ATOMS: atom_id res chain seq x y z
N MET A 1 -6.18 19.24 2.80
CA MET A 1 -5.12 18.72 3.69
C MET A 1 -5.08 17.22 3.50
N THR A 2 -4.17 16.71 2.67
CA THR A 2 -4.01 15.28 2.45
C THR A 2 -3.51 14.65 3.74
N ASN A 3 -4.26 13.70 4.30
CA ASN A 3 -3.81 12.98 5.50
C ASN A 3 -2.63 12.09 5.09
N THR A 4 -1.43 12.37 5.62
CA THR A 4 -0.19 11.68 5.22
C THR A 4 -0.32 10.15 5.26
N LYS A 5 -1.02 9.60 6.28
CA LYS A 5 -1.26 8.15 6.37
C LYS A 5 -2.18 7.64 5.24
N VAL A 6 -3.18 8.43 4.84
CA VAL A 6 -4.05 8.06 3.72
C VAL A 6 -3.26 7.93 2.43
N ARG A 7 -2.35 8.87 2.15
CA ARG A 7 -1.47 8.83 0.98
C ARG A 7 -0.43 7.73 1.05
N THR A 8 0.21 7.53 2.19
CA THR A 8 1.15 6.41 2.37
C THR A 8 0.46 5.06 2.15
N ALA A 9 -0.71 4.84 2.76
CA ALA A 9 -1.48 3.61 2.55
C ALA A 9 -1.87 3.40 1.08
N ALA A 10 -2.21 4.46 0.34
CA ALA A 10 -2.49 4.37 -1.09
C ALA A 10 -1.25 3.94 -1.89
N LEU A 11 -0.09 4.53 -1.59
CA LEU A 11 1.17 4.32 -2.32
C LEU A 11 1.84 2.97 -2.04
N ILE A 12 1.54 2.30 -0.92
CA ILE A 12 2.14 1.01 -0.57
C ILE A 12 1.22 -0.19 -0.77
N THR A 13 -0.08 0.02 -0.99
CA THR A 13 -1.04 -1.08 -1.16
C THR A 13 -1.07 -1.55 -2.61
N PRO A 14 -0.80 -2.84 -2.89
CA PRO A 14 -0.88 -3.36 -4.24
C PRO A 14 -2.31 -3.34 -4.80
N VAL A 15 -2.44 -2.90 -6.05
CA VAL A 15 -3.68 -2.89 -6.84
C VAL A 15 -3.34 -3.36 -8.26
N GLY A 16 -4.05 -4.38 -8.76
CA GLY A 16 -3.79 -4.94 -10.09
C GLY A 16 -3.93 -3.90 -11.21
N ARG A 17 -3.11 -4.04 -12.26
CA ARG A 17 -3.03 -3.07 -13.38
C ARG A 17 -4.39 -2.78 -14.03
N GLU A 18 -5.14 -3.81 -14.37
CA GLU A 18 -6.49 -3.68 -14.94
C GLU A 18 -7.41 -2.81 -14.05
N ALA A 19 -7.32 -2.98 -12.73
CA ALA A 19 -8.10 -2.18 -11.79
C ALA A 19 -7.71 -0.71 -11.79
N GLN A 20 -6.42 -0.42 -11.94
CA GLN A 20 -5.90 0.95 -12.05
C GLN A 20 -6.39 1.60 -13.35
N ASP A 21 -6.30 0.87 -14.47
CA ASP A 21 -6.71 1.36 -15.79
C ASP A 21 -8.22 1.65 -15.85
N GLU A 22 -9.04 0.72 -15.36
CA GLU A 22 -10.49 0.93 -15.23
C GLU A 22 -10.84 2.10 -14.31
N ALA A 23 -10.16 2.23 -13.18
CA ALA A 23 -10.39 3.32 -12.24
C ALA A 23 -10.00 4.68 -12.85
N ARG A 24 -8.92 4.73 -13.64
CA ARG A 24 -8.51 5.95 -14.36
C ARG A 24 -9.55 6.36 -15.39
N ALA A 25 -10.06 5.40 -16.18
CA ALA A 25 -11.14 5.67 -17.13
C ALA A 25 -12.41 6.17 -16.43
N LEU A 26 -12.83 5.51 -15.34
CA LEU A 26 -13.97 5.94 -14.53
C LEU A 26 -13.76 7.34 -13.93
N ALA A 27 -12.54 7.68 -13.50
CA ALA A 27 -12.23 9.00 -12.94
C ALA A 27 -12.29 10.10 -14.01
N ALA A 28 -11.77 9.82 -15.21
CA ALA A 28 -11.85 10.72 -16.37
C ALA A 28 -13.30 11.04 -16.76
N ASP A 29 -14.20 10.07 -16.63
CA ASP A 29 -15.64 10.25 -16.84
C ASP A 29 -16.38 10.97 -15.67
N GLY A 30 -15.65 11.47 -14.66
CA GLY A 30 -16.24 12.08 -13.45
C GLY A 30 -16.89 11.08 -12.49
N ARG A 31 -16.71 9.77 -12.71
CA ARG A 31 -17.34 8.68 -11.92
C ARG A 31 -16.47 8.24 -10.74
N THR A 32 -15.95 9.19 -9.96
CA THR A 32 -15.00 8.95 -8.85
C THR A 32 -15.48 7.90 -7.86
N GLY A 33 -16.77 7.89 -7.49
CA GLY A 33 -17.31 6.89 -6.56
C GLY A 33 -17.23 5.45 -7.09
N LYS A 34 -17.34 5.25 -8.41
CA LYS A 34 -17.16 3.94 -9.07
C LYS A 34 -15.68 3.57 -9.16
N ALA A 35 -14.80 4.53 -9.48
CA ALA A 35 -13.36 4.33 -9.49
C ALA A 35 -12.84 3.87 -8.11
N VAL A 36 -13.27 4.54 -7.03
CA VAL A 36 -12.92 4.14 -5.64
C VAL A 36 -13.39 2.72 -5.34
N ARG A 37 -14.62 2.35 -5.72
CA ARG A 37 -15.11 0.97 -5.52
C ARG A 37 -14.32 -0.05 -6.35
N ARG A 38 -13.86 0.33 -7.54
CA ARG A 38 -13.06 -0.53 -8.41
C ARG A 38 -11.70 -0.84 -7.80
N LEU A 39 -10.99 0.19 -7.33
CA LEU A 39 -9.68 0.01 -6.69
C LEU A 39 -9.75 -0.83 -5.41
N ARG A 40 -10.84 -0.73 -4.65
CA ARG A 40 -11.04 -1.52 -3.43
C ARG A 40 -11.35 -3.01 -3.70
N ARG A 41 -11.88 -3.34 -4.87
CA ARG A 41 -12.24 -4.72 -5.19
C ARG A 41 -10.98 -5.50 -5.53
N GLY A 42 -10.69 -6.55 -4.76
CA GLY A 42 -9.49 -7.36 -4.96
C GLY A 42 -8.19 -6.72 -4.47
N SER A 43 -8.28 -5.62 -3.71
CA SER A 43 -7.15 -5.02 -3.00
C SER A 43 -7.47 -4.87 -1.51
N TRP A 44 -6.51 -4.36 -0.75
CA TRP A 44 -6.68 -4.08 0.67
C TRP A 44 -6.91 -2.59 0.99
N LEU A 45 -7.23 -1.78 -0.02
CA LEU A 45 -7.46 -0.36 0.18
C LEU A 45 -8.72 -0.09 1.03
N LYS A 46 -8.53 0.71 2.10
CA LYS A 46 -9.63 1.34 2.83
C LYS A 46 -10.24 2.47 2.00
N ARG A 47 -11.44 2.94 2.36
CA ARG A 47 -12.17 4.00 1.62
C ARG A 47 -11.35 5.27 1.41
N GLY A 48 -10.67 5.77 2.45
CA GLY A 48 -9.82 6.97 2.35
C GLY A 48 -8.66 6.77 1.38
N PRO A 49 -7.76 5.79 1.63
CA PRO A 49 -6.67 5.46 0.72
C PRO A 49 -7.11 5.16 -0.72
N ALA A 50 -8.28 4.54 -0.91
CA ALA A 50 -8.82 4.31 -2.25
C ALA A 50 -9.23 5.60 -2.98
N ARG A 51 -9.70 6.63 -2.27
CA ARG A 51 -9.96 7.95 -2.88
C ARG A 51 -8.66 8.61 -3.30
N GLU A 52 -7.68 8.63 -2.42
CA GLU A 52 -6.35 9.16 -2.69
C GLU A 52 -5.66 8.43 -3.85
N ALA A 53 -5.82 7.11 -3.91
CA ALA A 53 -5.33 6.29 -5.01
C ALA A 53 -5.95 6.69 -6.36
N VAL A 54 -7.25 7.05 -6.40
CA VAL A 54 -7.87 7.58 -7.63
C VAL A 54 -7.27 8.92 -8.03
N GLU A 55 -7.00 9.80 -7.06
CA GLU A 55 -6.39 11.11 -7.29
C GLU A 55 -4.97 10.96 -7.86
N LEU A 56 -4.15 10.08 -7.26
CA LEU A 56 -2.83 9.68 -7.78
C LEU A 56 -2.90 9.15 -9.23
N LEU A 57 -3.84 8.27 -9.54
CA LEU A 57 -3.99 7.71 -10.88
C LEU A 57 -4.42 8.77 -11.91
N ALA A 58 -5.21 9.76 -11.50
CA ALA A 58 -5.62 10.89 -12.33
C ALA A 58 -4.46 11.87 -12.58
N GLU A 59 -3.54 12.00 -11.63
CA GLU A 59 -2.25 12.72 -11.77
C GLU A 59 -1.21 11.95 -12.62
N GLY A 60 -1.58 10.79 -13.16
CA GLY A 60 -0.69 9.97 -14.00
C GLY A 60 0.30 9.12 -13.20
N GLN A 61 0.22 9.09 -11.87
CA GLN A 61 1.00 8.17 -11.06
C GLN A 61 0.48 6.73 -11.25
N ALA A 62 1.37 5.75 -11.05
CA ALA A 62 1.01 4.34 -10.97
C ALA A 62 1.06 3.88 -9.52
N LEU A 63 0.16 2.96 -9.15
CA LEU A 63 0.19 2.29 -7.85
C LEU A 63 0.98 0.97 -7.97
N PRO A 64 1.53 0.43 -6.88
CA PRO A 64 2.12 -0.89 -6.90
C PRO A 64 1.12 -1.94 -7.40
N THR A 65 1.60 -2.90 -8.18
CA THR A 65 0.83 -4.04 -8.69
C THR A 65 1.15 -5.34 -7.97
N SER A 66 2.25 -5.38 -7.21
CA SER A 66 2.70 -6.54 -6.45
C SER A 66 3.13 -6.17 -5.02
N LYS A 67 3.24 -7.18 -4.15
CA LYS A 67 3.73 -7.00 -2.76
C LYS A 67 5.16 -6.48 -2.73
N ALA A 68 6.03 -7.01 -3.60
CA ALA A 68 7.41 -6.54 -3.77
C ALA A 68 7.48 -5.06 -4.16
N GLU A 69 6.63 -4.61 -5.11
CA GLU A 69 6.54 -3.19 -5.48
C GLU A 69 6.02 -2.33 -4.31
N GLY A 70 5.03 -2.83 -3.55
CA GLY A 70 4.52 -2.15 -2.36
C GLY A 70 5.58 -1.99 -1.28
N LEU A 71 6.39 -3.03 -1.04
CA LEU A 71 7.52 -2.99 -0.11
C LEU A 71 8.63 -2.05 -0.61
N ALA A 72 8.92 -2.04 -1.91
CA ALA A 72 9.87 -1.09 -2.49
C ALA A 72 9.38 0.36 -2.36
N ALA A 73 8.07 0.61 -2.49
CA ALA A 73 7.48 1.92 -2.22
C ALA A 73 7.61 2.31 -0.74
N LEU A 74 7.35 1.38 0.18
CA LEU A 74 7.54 1.62 1.61
C LEU A 74 8.99 1.99 1.94
N ARG A 75 9.99 1.27 1.40
CA ARG A 75 11.42 1.60 1.57
C ARG A 75 11.79 3.00 1.11
N ARG A 76 11.21 3.47 0.00
CA ARG A 76 11.46 4.83 -0.51
C ARG A 76 10.80 5.91 0.35
N LEU A 77 9.64 5.61 0.93
CA LEU A 77 8.86 6.56 1.73
C LEU A 77 9.36 6.66 3.18
N ASP A 78 9.77 5.54 3.77
CA ASP A 78 10.15 5.44 5.18
C ASP A 78 11.16 4.29 5.39
N ALA A 79 12.43 4.55 5.09
CA ALA A 79 13.50 3.56 5.23
C ALA A 79 13.76 3.16 6.69
N GLU A 80 13.59 4.12 7.62
CA GLU A 80 13.75 3.89 9.07
C GLU A 80 12.70 2.90 9.58
N LEU A 81 11.43 3.08 9.20
CA LEU A 81 10.38 2.13 9.54
C LEU A 81 10.68 0.73 9.00
N VAL A 82 11.23 0.61 7.79
CA VAL A 82 11.60 -0.72 7.25
C VAL A 82 12.75 -1.36 8.05
N ALA A 83 13.71 -0.59 8.53
CA ALA A 83 14.77 -1.08 9.40
C ALA A 83 14.21 -1.56 10.75
N GLU A 84 13.28 -0.80 11.36
CA GLU A 84 12.62 -1.19 12.61
C GLU A 84 11.77 -2.46 12.44
N LEU A 85 10.99 -2.55 11.35
CA LEU A 85 10.23 -3.76 11.02
C LEU A 85 11.14 -4.98 10.79
N THR A 86 12.33 -4.76 10.24
CA THR A 86 13.33 -5.81 10.05
C THR A 86 13.85 -6.33 11.38
N ALA A 87 14.26 -5.44 12.29
CA ALA A 87 14.73 -5.83 13.62
C ALA A 87 13.65 -6.62 14.39
N LEU A 88 12.38 -6.19 14.32
CA LEU A 88 11.26 -6.93 14.91
C LEU A 88 11.09 -8.32 14.30
N LEU A 89 11.32 -8.49 13.00
CA LEU A 89 11.24 -9.79 12.34
C LEU A 89 12.40 -10.71 12.72
N ASP A 90 13.62 -10.16 12.83
CA ASP A 90 14.81 -10.90 13.26
C ASP A 90 14.65 -11.44 14.69
N ASP A 91 13.94 -10.69 15.55
CA ASP A 91 13.56 -11.11 16.91
C ASP A 91 12.31 -12.03 16.97
N GLY A 92 11.76 -12.45 15.82
CA GLY A 92 10.56 -13.30 15.74
C GLY A 92 9.25 -12.59 16.09
N GLN A 93 9.23 -11.26 16.18
CA GLN A 93 8.09 -10.43 16.61
C GLN A 93 7.19 -9.99 15.45
N GLN A 94 6.78 -10.91 14.57
CA GLN A 94 6.00 -10.60 13.37
C GLN A 94 4.68 -9.85 13.68
N ILE A 95 3.96 -10.23 14.74
CA ILE A 95 2.71 -9.57 15.12
C ILE A 95 2.95 -8.10 15.49
N THR A 96 4.06 -7.82 16.20
CA THR A 96 4.45 -6.45 16.56
C THR A 96 4.81 -5.64 15.33
N ALA A 97 5.54 -6.22 14.38
CA ALA A 97 5.86 -5.56 13.10
C ALA A 97 4.58 -5.18 12.31
N VAL A 98 3.60 -6.07 12.22
CA VAL A 98 2.32 -5.78 11.54
C VAL A 98 1.56 -4.64 12.24
N LYS A 99 1.57 -4.60 13.58
CA LYS A 99 0.94 -3.51 14.34
C LYS A 99 1.62 -2.17 14.07
N LEU A 100 2.95 -2.12 14.17
CA LEU A 100 3.75 -0.92 13.94
C LEU A 100 3.51 -0.38 12.53
N LEU A 101 3.60 -1.23 11.50
CA LEU A 101 3.38 -0.82 10.11
C LEU A 101 1.99 -0.18 9.92
N ARG A 102 0.94 -0.78 10.48
CA ARG A 102 -0.43 -0.27 10.38
C ARG A 102 -0.61 1.06 11.11
N GLU A 103 0.01 1.20 12.27
CA GLU A 103 -0.06 2.43 13.06
C GLU A 103 0.60 3.59 12.33
N ARG A 104 1.80 3.37 11.77
CA ARG A 104 2.58 4.39 11.07
C ARG A 104 1.99 4.77 9.73
N THR A 105 1.49 3.80 8.96
CA THR A 105 1.07 4.02 7.57
C THR A 105 -0.43 4.08 7.35
N GLY A 106 -1.24 3.58 8.29
CA GLY A 106 -2.70 3.50 8.12
C GLY A 106 -3.19 2.37 7.22
N VAL A 107 -2.30 1.50 6.72
CA VAL A 107 -2.67 0.31 5.94
C VAL A 107 -3.64 -0.60 6.71
N ASP A 108 -4.41 -1.42 6.00
CA ASP A 108 -5.29 -2.39 6.64
C ASP A 108 -4.49 -3.58 7.22
N LEU A 109 -5.20 -4.49 7.88
CA LEU A 109 -4.57 -5.65 8.50
C LEU A 109 -3.95 -6.62 7.49
N ALA A 110 -4.68 -6.95 6.42
CA ALA A 110 -4.22 -7.90 5.42
C ALA A 110 -3.07 -7.32 4.59
N GLY A 111 -3.16 -6.06 4.17
CA GLY A 111 -2.07 -5.36 3.51
C GLY A 111 -0.82 -5.26 4.38
N GLY A 112 -0.98 -4.89 5.66
CA GLY A 112 0.11 -4.85 6.62
C GLY A 112 0.77 -6.22 6.83
N TYR A 113 -0.03 -7.27 7.00
CA TYR A 113 0.45 -8.64 7.14
C TYR A 113 1.26 -9.10 5.92
N HIS A 114 0.75 -8.88 4.71
CA HIS A 114 1.43 -9.32 3.50
C HIS A 114 2.71 -8.54 3.20
N LEU A 115 2.77 -7.24 3.51
CA LEU A 115 4.00 -6.47 3.37
C LEU A 115 5.08 -6.90 4.38
N VAL A 116 4.69 -7.23 5.61
CA VAL A 116 5.61 -7.76 6.63
C VAL A 116 6.11 -9.16 6.24
N LEU A 117 5.23 -10.03 5.73
CA LEU A 117 5.65 -11.32 5.19
C LEU A 117 6.63 -11.18 4.01
N GLU A 118 6.35 -10.27 3.07
CA GLU A 118 7.25 -9.98 1.94
C GLU A 118 8.62 -9.50 2.44
N LEU A 119 8.64 -8.68 3.49
CA LEU A 119 9.87 -8.20 4.10
C LEU A 119 10.66 -9.32 4.80
N GLY A 120 9.98 -10.25 5.45
CA GLY A 120 10.59 -11.41 6.12
C GLY A 120 11.03 -12.51 5.15
N GLY A 121 10.39 -12.61 3.98
CA GLY A 121 10.74 -13.56 2.91
C GLY A 121 11.99 -13.20 2.10
N ARG A 122 12.84 -12.31 2.60
CA ARG A 122 14.13 -11.97 1.96
C ARG A 122 14.92 -13.26 1.71
N PRO A 123 15.48 -13.49 0.50
CA PRO A 123 16.59 -14.43 0.40
C PRO A 123 17.70 -13.92 1.33
N ALA A 124 18.32 -14.83 2.08
CA ALA A 124 19.52 -14.50 2.84
C ALA A 124 20.49 -13.78 1.90
N ALA A 125 20.98 -12.60 2.30
CA ALA A 125 22.08 -12.00 1.59
C ALA A 125 23.29 -12.91 1.84
N ASP A 126 23.74 -13.59 0.79
CA ASP A 126 25.03 -14.32 0.76
C ASP A 126 26.21 -13.37 1.00
#